data_AF-A0A2D9PHW0-F1
#
_entry.id   AF-A0A2D9PHW0-F1
#
_cell.length_a   1.000
_cell.length_b   1.000
_cell.length_c   1.000
_cell.angle_alpha   90.00
_cell.angle_beta   90.00
_cell.angle_gamma   90.00
#
_symmetry.space_group_name_H-M   'P 1'
#
loop_
_entity.id
_entity.type
_entity.pdbx_description
1 polymer ?
#
loop_
_entity_poly.entity_id
_entity_poly.type
_entity_poly.pdbx_seq_one_letter_code
_entity_poly.pdbx_strand_id
1 'polypeptide(L)'
;MNKQKHYIDILKFLFPILVFNLTLVSAQQFQESSNLEQSRFDSDLQYGELSILNNADGIILNFVGDGAIPAMIVMYRFFDYIKNNSSNMEFNLYNQESAQYAAEVAIKLPQNSDLMKKMITAETPIPKGELLSISLSELNKILAPFSGRPDELRQALYLIYDDRNKVKADQIQNN
;
A
#
# COMPACT_ATOMS: atom_id res chain seq x y z
N MET A 1 -42.78 37.82 19.16
CA MET A 1 -41.31 37.90 18.93
C MET A 1 -40.71 36.52 19.19
N ASN A 2 -40.82 35.60 18.23
CA ASN A 2 -39.85 35.27 17.17
C ASN A 2 -38.60 34.49 17.66
N LYS A 3 -38.81 33.21 18.03
CA LYS A 3 -37.77 32.25 18.43
C LYS A 3 -37.01 31.60 17.26
N GLN A 4 -37.20 32.07 16.02
CA GLN A 4 -36.47 31.56 14.85
C GLN A 4 -35.17 32.31 14.54
N LYS A 5 -34.83 33.37 15.27
CA LYS A 5 -33.63 34.18 15.00
C LYS A 5 -32.38 33.81 15.82
N HIS A 6 -32.41 32.76 16.64
CA HIS A 6 -31.26 32.40 17.49
C HIS A 6 -30.45 31.19 17.02
N TYR A 7 -30.91 30.48 15.99
CA TYR A 7 -30.16 29.35 15.41
C TYR A 7 -29.25 29.75 14.24
N ILE A 8 -29.35 30.99 13.74
CA ILE A 8 -28.59 31.45 12.57
C ILE A 8 -27.27 32.15 12.95
N ASP A 9 -27.15 32.68 14.17
CA ASP A 9 -25.93 33.40 14.59
C ASP A 9 -24.89 32.50 15.26
N ILE A 10 -25.28 31.34 15.80
CA ILE A 10 -24.35 30.34 16.36
C ILE A 10 -23.69 29.50 15.24
N LEU A 11 -24.36 29.36 14.09
CA LEU A 11 -23.86 28.58 12.95
C LEU A 11 -22.75 29.30 12.15
N LYS A 12 -22.52 30.61 12.39
CA LYS A 12 -21.53 31.42 11.65
C LYS A 12 -20.17 31.57 12.36
N PHE A 13 -20.03 31.11 13.60
CA PHE A 13 -18.78 31.20 14.36
C PHE A 13 -18.04 29.86 14.54
N LEU A 14 -18.60 28.75 14.08
CA LEU A 14 -17.98 27.42 14.16
C LEU A 14 -17.18 27.01 12.89
N PHE A 15 -17.07 27.90 11.90
CA PHE A 15 -16.45 27.60 10.60
C PHE A 15 -15.09 28.26 10.26
N PRO A 16 -14.32 28.89 11.19
CA PRO A 16 -12.93 29.23 10.89
C PRO A 16 -11.86 28.50 11.74
N ILE A 17 -12.22 27.48 12.53
CA ILE A 17 -11.23 26.64 13.25
C ILE A 17 -11.22 25.22 12.67
N LEU A 18 -11.00 25.11 11.37
CA LEU A 18 -10.70 23.82 10.74
C LEU A 18 -9.61 23.90 9.66
N VAL A 19 -8.98 25.07 9.49
CA VAL A 19 -7.95 25.29 8.47
C VAL A 19 -6.86 26.19 9.05
N PHE A 20 -6.20 25.77 10.13
CA PHE A 20 -4.88 26.30 10.53
C PHE A 20 -4.33 25.52 11.74
N ASN A 21 -3.94 24.26 11.55
CA ASN A 21 -3.02 23.52 12.43
C ASN A 21 -2.62 22.18 11.79
N LEU A 22 -2.12 22.22 10.55
CA LEU A 22 -1.61 21.00 9.88
C LEU A 22 -0.25 21.24 9.22
N THR A 23 0.53 22.15 9.79
CA THR A 23 1.90 22.42 9.36
C THR A 23 2.78 22.65 10.59
N LEU A 24 2.97 21.61 11.42
CA LEU A 24 4.22 21.41 12.18
C LEU A 24 4.31 20.07 12.96
N VAL A 25 3.64 19.00 12.51
CA VAL A 25 3.86 17.64 13.06
C VAL A 25 3.99 16.65 11.90
N SER A 26 5.14 16.66 11.23
CA SER A 26 5.54 15.54 10.35
C SER A 26 7.03 15.47 10.04
N ALA A 27 7.88 16.31 10.65
CA ALA A 27 9.33 16.17 10.49
C ALA A 27 9.98 15.22 11.53
N GLN A 28 9.28 14.88 12.62
CA GLN A 28 9.83 14.00 13.68
C GLN A 28 9.29 12.55 13.62
N GLN A 29 8.16 12.28 12.95
CA GLN A 29 7.68 10.91 12.74
C GLN A 29 8.28 10.22 11.50
N PHE A 30 8.91 10.97 10.60
CA PHE A 30 9.69 10.40 9.49
C PHE A 30 11.13 10.05 9.87
N GLN A 31 11.59 10.44 11.07
CA GLN A 31 12.96 10.19 11.53
C GLN A 31 13.09 8.94 12.42
N GLU A 32 12.03 8.49 13.08
CA GLU A 32 12.03 7.19 13.76
C GLU A 32 11.82 6.00 12.80
N SER A 33 11.22 6.24 11.62
CA SER A 33 11.14 5.22 10.55
C SER A 33 12.40 5.18 9.66
N SER A 34 13.22 6.24 9.64
CA SER A 34 14.53 6.22 8.96
C SER A 34 15.64 5.60 9.80
N ASN A 35 15.41 5.35 11.09
CA ASN A 35 16.28 4.54 11.96
C ASN A 35 15.99 3.03 11.86
N LEU A 36 15.12 2.62 10.92
CA LEU A 36 15.27 1.33 10.23
C LEU A 36 16.47 1.40 9.25
N GLU A 37 17.59 2.00 9.69
CA GLU A 37 18.89 1.66 9.14
C GLU A 37 18.99 0.14 9.27
N GLN A 38 19.07 -0.55 8.13
CA GLN A 38 19.91 -1.74 8.02
C GLN A 38 19.74 -2.76 9.15
N SER A 39 18.52 -2.98 9.65
CA SER A 39 18.20 -4.28 10.22
C SER A 39 18.29 -5.22 9.04
N ARG A 40 19.45 -5.85 8.91
CA ARG A 40 19.71 -6.93 7.98
C ARG A 40 18.49 -7.84 8.08
N PHE A 41 17.62 -7.78 7.08
CA PHE A 41 16.74 -8.90 6.76
C PHE A 41 17.60 -10.14 6.89
N ASP A 42 17.14 -11.15 7.64
CA ASP A 42 17.83 -12.41 7.82
C ASP A 42 18.61 -12.71 6.54
N SER A 43 19.93 -12.64 6.62
CA SER A 43 20.85 -12.60 5.47
C SER A 43 20.85 -13.89 4.66
N ASP A 44 19.87 -14.75 4.92
CA ASP A 44 19.78 -16.16 4.59
C ASP A 44 18.59 -16.42 3.65
N LEU A 45 17.73 -15.43 3.38
CA LEU A 45 16.64 -15.58 2.41
C LEU A 45 17.17 -15.77 1.00
N GLN A 46 16.81 -16.90 0.39
CA GLN A 46 17.20 -17.25 -0.97
C GLN A 46 16.34 -16.53 -2.01
N TYR A 47 16.84 -16.42 -3.23
CA TYR A 47 16.04 -15.90 -4.34
C TYR A 47 14.79 -16.74 -4.56
N GLY A 48 13.64 -16.08 -4.63
CA GLY A 48 12.32 -16.71 -4.78
C GLY A 48 11.73 -17.18 -3.45
N GLU A 49 12.41 -16.96 -2.32
CA GLU A 49 11.92 -17.33 -1.01
C GLU A 49 10.90 -16.31 -0.50
N LEU A 50 9.75 -16.84 -0.07
CA LEU A 50 8.70 -16.10 0.62
C LEU A 50 8.86 -16.34 2.12
N SER A 51 9.23 -15.31 2.86
CA SER A 51 9.29 -15.35 4.33
C SER A 51 8.12 -14.56 4.90
N ILE A 52 7.45 -15.17 5.86
CA ILE A 52 6.37 -14.53 6.60
C ILE A 52 6.73 -14.57 8.07
N LEU A 53 7.12 -13.42 8.60
CA LEU A 53 7.40 -13.23 10.01
C LEU A 53 6.08 -12.95 10.72
N ASN A 54 5.78 -13.70 11.77
CA ASN A 54 4.59 -13.53 12.60
C ASN A 54 5.04 -13.42 14.06
N ASN A 55 5.06 -12.21 14.60
CA ASN A 55 5.54 -11.91 15.94
C ASN A 55 4.59 -10.92 16.66
N ALA A 56 5.00 -10.46 17.84
CA ALA A 56 4.22 -9.50 18.63
C ALA A 56 4.02 -8.15 17.92
N ASP A 57 4.93 -7.78 17.01
CA ASP A 57 4.88 -6.52 16.24
C ASP A 57 3.97 -6.64 15.00
N GLY A 58 3.54 -7.86 14.67
CA GLY A 58 2.56 -8.15 13.63
C GLY A 58 3.04 -9.20 12.64
N ILE A 59 2.33 -9.26 11.50
CA ILE A 59 2.67 -10.15 10.40
C ILE A 59 3.34 -9.33 9.30
N ILE A 60 4.51 -9.76 8.85
CA ILE A 60 5.29 -9.11 7.80
C ILE A 60 5.61 -10.12 6.71
N LEU A 61 5.32 -9.74 5.47
CA LEU A 61 5.74 -10.44 4.27
C LEU A 61 7.09 -9.91 3.80
N ASN A 62 8.01 -10.80 3.48
CA ASN A 62 9.25 -10.51 2.78
C ASN A 62 9.42 -11.48 1.62
N PHE A 63 9.76 -10.97 0.45
CA PHE A 63 10.05 -11.79 -0.72
C PHE A 63 11.28 -11.25 -1.44
N VAL A 64 12.31 -12.09 -1.56
CA VAL A 64 13.51 -11.77 -2.34
C VAL A 64 13.27 -12.22 -3.78
N GLY A 65 13.30 -11.28 -4.72
CA GLY A 65 13.06 -11.53 -6.13
C GLY A 65 13.99 -12.58 -6.72
N ASP A 66 13.44 -13.41 -7.59
CA ASP A 66 14.14 -14.40 -8.41
C ASP A 66 14.21 -14.00 -9.89
N GLY A 67 13.55 -12.90 -10.28
CA GLY A 67 13.39 -12.47 -11.67
C GLY A 67 12.29 -13.23 -12.43
N ALA A 68 11.52 -14.10 -11.77
CA ALA A 68 10.47 -14.90 -12.40
C ALA A 68 9.08 -14.66 -11.80
N ILE A 69 8.97 -14.49 -10.47
CA ILE A 69 7.67 -14.37 -9.80
C ILE A 69 7.19 -12.90 -9.81
N PRO A 70 5.99 -12.62 -10.36
CA PRO A 70 5.38 -11.29 -10.29
C PRO A 70 4.95 -10.89 -8.89
N ALA A 71 4.99 -9.59 -8.60
CA ALA A 71 4.59 -9.05 -7.28
C ALA A 71 3.14 -9.39 -6.90
N MET A 72 2.21 -9.44 -7.87
CA MET A 72 0.82 -9.86 -7.60
C MET A 72 0.72 -11.30 -7.13
N ILE A 73 1.59 -12.20 -7.61
CA ILE A 73 1.60 -13.60 -7.20
C ILE A 73 2.15 -13.74 -5.79
N VAL A 74 3.17 -12.95 -5.44
CA VAL A 74 3.69 -12.85 -4.07
C VAL A 74 2.59 -12.38 -3.11
N MET A 75 1.85 -11.33 -3.49
CA MET A 75 0.75 -10.81 -2.69
C MET A 75 -0.40 -11.82 -2.53
N TYR A 76 -0.74 -12.53 -3.61
CA TYR A 76 -1.75 -13.59 -3.57
C TYR A 76 -1.35 -14.72 -2.62
N ARG A 77 -0.07 -15.13 -2.60
CA ARG A 77 0.42 -16.12 -1.63
C ARG A 77 0.36 -15.61 -0.19
N PHE A 78 0.60 -14.32 0.03
CA PHE A 78 0.46 -13.73 1.36
C PHE A 78 -1.00 -13.76 1.83
N PHE A 79 -1.94 -13.43 0.94
CA PHE A 79 -3.38 -13.53 1.19
C PHE A 79 -3.78 -14.95 1.57
N ASP A 80 -3.31 -15.96 0.82
CA ASP A 80 -3.55 -17.38 1.14
C ASP A 80 -3.00 -17.75 2.52
N TYR A 81 -1.80 -17.29 2.87
CA TYR A 81 -1.24 -17.51 4.20
C TYR A 81 -2.13 -16.92 5.30
N ILE A 82 -2.53 -15.65 5.17
CA ILE A 82 -3.34 -14.94 6.15
C ILE A 82 -4.70 -15.62 6.35
N LYS A 83 -5.35 -15.98 5.24
CA LYS A 83 -6.63 -16.70 5.22
C LYS A 83 -6.53 -18.05 5.95
N ASN A 84 -5.44 -18.78 5.75
CA ASN A 84 -5.26 -20.12 6.32
C ASN A 84 -4.76 -20.12 7.78
N ASN A 85 -4.15 -19.02 8.25
CA ASN A 85 -3.51 -18.93 9.57
C ASN A 85 -4.23 -17.98 10.54
N SER A 86 -5.47 -17.59 10.24
CA SER A 86 -6.38 -16.91 11.18
C SER A 86 -5.81 -15.63 11.82
N SER A 87 -5.23 -14.75 11.00
CA SER A 87 -5.17 -13.33 11.36
C SER A 87 -6.42 -12.67 10.76
N ASN A 88 -7.30 -12.15 11.62
CA ASN A 88 -8.50 -11.43 11.20
C ASN A 88 -8.11 -10.26 10.28
N MET A 89 -8.09 -10.47 8.97
CA MET A 89 -8.28 -9.36 8.05
C MET A 89 -9.74 -8.97 8.10
N GLU A 90 -9.97 -7.67 8.22
CA GLU A 90 -11.31 -7.08 8.18
C GLU A 90 -11.96 -7.17 6.78
N PHE A 91 -11.30 -7.81 5.80
CA PHE A 91 -11.65 -7.75 4.38
C PHE A 91 -11.77 -9.13 3.73
N ASN A 92 -12.98 -9.47 3.25
CA ASN A 92 -13.25 -10.64 2.40
C ASN A 92 -12.74 -10.45 0.96
N LEU A 93 -11.54 -9.90 0.76
CA LEU A 93 -11.01 -9.47 -0.53
C LEU A 93 -9.79 -10.31 -0.97
N TYR A 94 -9.93 -11.64 -0.93
CA TYR A 94 -8.91 -12.58 -1.40
C TYR A 94 -9.13 -12.97 -2.86
N ASN A 95 -9.03 -12.00 -3.76
CA ASN A 95 -9.14 -12.21 -5.20
C ASN A 95 -7.94 -11.65 -5.95
N GLN A 96 -7.87 -11.99 -7.24
CA GLN A 96 -6.78 -11.57 -8.10
C GLN A 96 -6.68 -10.05 -8.19
N GLU A 97 -7.80 -9.34 -8.34
CA GLU A 97 -7.80 -7.88 -8.44
C GLU A 97 -7.27 -7.21 -7.17
N SER A 98 -7.58 -7.75 -6.01
CA SER A 98 -7.13 -7.23 -4.71
C SER A 98 -5.64 -7.48 -4.49
N ALA A 99 -5.14 -8.65 -4.89
CA ALA A 99 -3.71 -8.95 -4.86
C ALA A 99 -2.93 -8.04 -5.82
N GLN A 100 -3.50 -7.78 -6.99
CA GLN A 100 -2.91 -6.92 -8.00
C GLN A 100 -2.86 -5.46 -7.54
N TYR A 101 -3.98 -4.93 -7.04
CA TYR A 101 -4.03 -3.58 -6.46
C TYR A 101 -3.09 -3.43 -5.27
N ALA A 102 -3.12 -4.38 -4.33
CA ALA A 102 -2.23 -4.36 -3.16
C ALA A 102 -0.75 -4.40 -3.57
N ALA A 103 -0.38 -5.18 -4.59
CA ALA A 103 0.98 -5.18 -5.12
C ALA A 103 1.38 -3.84 -5.76
N GLU A 104 0.50 -3.23 -6.57
CA GLU A 104 0.75 -1.90 -7.17
C GLU A 104 1.03 -0.83 -6.11
N VAL A 105 0.27 -0.85 -5.02
CA VAL A 105 0.45 0.11 -3.92
C VAL A 105 1.67 -0.26 -3.07
N ALA A 106 1.88 -1.54 -2.77
CA ALA A 106 3.01 -2.02 -1.97
C ALA A 106 4.36 -1.63 -2.60
N ILE A 107 4.50 -1.75 -3.92
CA ILE A 107 5.72 -1.36 -4.66
C ILE A 107 6.08 0.12 -4.45
N LYS A 108 5.08 0.97 -4.20
CA LYS A 108 5.26 2.42 -3.99
C LYS A 108 5.55 2.79 -2.54
N LEU A 109 5.54 1.83 -1.61
CA LEU A 109 5.84 2.09 -0.22
C LEU A 109 7.34 2.42 -0.04
N PRO A 110 7.71 3.26 0.94
CA PRO A 110 9.10 3.70 1.14
C PRO A 110 10.12 2.56 1.25
N GLN A 111 9.77 1.47 1.93
CA GLN A 111 10.63 0.28 2.09
C GLN A 111 10.89 -0.47 0.78
N ASN A 112 10.08 -0.24 -0.26
CA ASN A 112 10.19 -0.88 -1.57
C ASN A 112 10.70 0.10 -2.65
N SER A 113 11.34 1.21 -2.25
CA SER A 113 11.71 2.30 -3.16
C SER A 113 12.57 1.85 -4.36
N ASP A 114 13.38 0.80 -4.23
CA ASP A 114 14.19 0.29 -5.34
C ASP A 114 13.35 -0.40 -6.42
N LEU A 115 12.25 -1.07 -6.05
CA LEU A 115 11.27 -1.60 -7.00
C LEU A 115 10.62 -0.48 -7.81
N MET A 116 10.27 0.63 -7.14
CA MET A 116 9.71 1.81 -7.81
C MET A 116 10.71 2.45 -8.78
N LYS A 117 11.98 2.61 -8.40
CA LYS A 117 13.04 3.13 -9.30
C LYS A 117 13.23 2.27 -10.53
N LYS A 118 13.05 0.96 -10.40
CA LYS A 118 13.13 -0.02 -11.49
C LYS A 118 11.83 -0.16 -12.29
N MET A 119 10.84 0.69 -12.02
CA MET A 119 9.53 0.69 -12.67
C MET A 119 8.83 -0.67 -12.59
N ILE A 120 9.03 -1.39 -11.49
CA ILE A 120 8.32 -2.64 -11.21
C ILE A 120 6.84 -2.34 -11.00
N THR A 121 6.02 -3.28 -11.40
CA THR A 121 4.55 -3.26 -11.37
C THR A 121 4.03 -4.57 -10.78
N ALA A 122 2.74 -4.65 -10.52
CA ALA A 122 2.15 -5.87 -9.97
C ALA A 122 2.35 -7.10 -10.88
N GLU A 123 2.34 -6.90 -12.20
CA GLU A 123 2.41 -7.99 -13.19
C GLU A 123 3.83 -8.34 -13.62
N THR A 124 4.82 -7.50 -13.30
CA THR A 124 6.22 -7.74 -13.67
C THR A 124 6.92 -8.59 -12.61
N PRO A 125 7.78 -9.54 -13.01
CA PRO A 125 8.65 -10.26 -12.09
C PRO A 125 9.48 -9.31 -11.22
N ILE A 126 9.60 -9.64 -9.93
CA ILE A 126 10.49 -8.90 -9.03
C ILE A 126 11.94 -9.27 -9.38
N PRO A 127 12.81 -8.30 -9.71
CA PRO A 127 14.16 -8.60 -10.17
C PRO A 127 14.98 -9.35 -9.12
N LYS A 128 15.95 -10.13 -9.60
CA LYS A 128 16.79 -10.95 -8.74
C LYS A 128 17.51 -10.11 -7.66
N GLY A 129 17.30 -10.48 -6.40
CA GLY A 129 17.90 -9.81 -5.24
C GLY A 129 17.19 -8.55 -4.76
N GLU A 130 16.11 -8.13 -5.42
CA GLU A 130 15.27 -7.04 -4.93
C GLU A 130 14.28 -7.54 -3.89
N LEU A 131 14.00 -6.73 -2.88
CA LEU A 131 13.06 -7.08 -1.83
C LEU A 131 11.70 -6.46 -2.07
N LEU A 132 10.64 -7.27 -1.95
CA LEU A 132 9.28 -6.80 -1.70
C LEU A 132 8.94 -7.08 -0.23
N SER A 133 8.62 -6.02 0.52
CA SER A 133 8.24 -6.10 1.93
C SER A 133 6.94 -5.35 2.23
N ILE A 134 6.04 -5.96 3.00
CA ILE A 134 4.80 -5.32 3.45
C ILE A 134 4.31 -5.93 4.76
N SER A 135 3.88 -5.10 5.70
CA SER A 135 3.19 -5.56 6.91
C SER A 135 1.69 -5.78 6.66
N LEU A 136 1.07 -6.68 7.43
CA LEU A 136 -0.37 -6.87 7.45
C LEU A 136 -1.12 -5.58 7.81
N SER A 137 -0.55 -4.76 8.70
CA SER A 137 -1.13 -3.46 9.07
C SER A 137 -1.20 -2.50 7.87
N GLU A 138 -0.11 -2.40 7.09
CA GLU A 138 -0.11 -1.61 5.86
C GLU A 138 -1.07 -2.18 4.82
N LEU A 139 -1.07 -3.50 4.65
CA LEU A 139 -1.96 -4.17 3.72
C LEU A 139 -3.44 -3.91 4.05
N ASN A 140 -3.80 -3.95 5.34
CA ASN A 140 -5.13 -3.60 5.80
C ASN A 140 -5.47 -2.14 5.49
N LYS A 141 -4.54 -1.20 5.70
CA LYS A 141 -4.76 0.21 5.34
C LYS A 141 -4.98 0.41 3.84
N ILE A 142 -4.28 -0.36 3.01
CA ILE A 142 -4.39 -0.31 1.54
C ILE A 142 -5.77 -0.79 1.08
N LEU A 143 -6.28 -1.88 1.67
CA LEU A 143 -7.52 -2.52 1.25
C LEU A 143 -8.77 -2.02 1.98
N ALA A 144 -8.62 -1.38 3.13
CA ALA A 144 -9.74 -0.89 3.93
C ALA A 144 -10.77 -0.04 3.19
N PRO A 145 -10.38 0.89 2.30
CA PRO A 145 -11.35 1.69 1.55
C PRO A 145 -12.29 0.87 0.66
N PHE A 146 -11.90 -0.35 0.28
CA PHE A 146 -12.63 -1.19 -0.67
C PHE A 146 -13.44 -2.31 -0.01
N SER A 147 -13.51 -2.34 1.32
CA SER A 147 -14.29 -3.35 2.06
C SER A 147 -15.76 -3.36 1.64
N GLY A 148 -16.23 -4.47 1.07
CA GLY A 148 -17.59 -4.59 0.54
C GLY A 148 -17.85 -3.77 -0.73
N ARG A 149 -16.80 -3.23 -1.36
CA ARG A 149 -16.88 -2.33 -2.53
C ARG A 149 -15.94 -2.79 -3.67
N PRO A 150 -16.17 -3.99 -4.23
CA PRO A 150 -15.28 -4.56 -5.26
C PRO A 150 -15.23 -3.75 -6.55
N ASP A 151 -16.30 -3.03 -6.92
CA ASP A 151 -16.32 -2.20 -8.14
C ASP A 151 -15.42 -0.98 -8.01
N GLU A 152 -15.34 -0.38 -6.82
CA GLU A 152 -14.45 0.75 -6.52
C GLU A 152 -12.98 0.31 -6.58
N LEU A 153 -12.67 -0.91 -6.11
CA LEU A 153 -11.34 -1.50 -6.26
C LEU A 153 -10.97 -1.68 -7.73
N ARG A 154 -11.89 -2.22 -8.56
CA ARG A 154 -11.65 -2.38 -9.99
C ARG A 154 -11.44 -1.04 -10.69
N GLN A 155 -12.20 -0.01 -10.32
CA GLN A 155 -12.01 1.35 -10.85
C GLN A 155 -10.65 1.92 -10.44
N ALA A 156 -10.24 1.77 -9.17
CA ALA A 156 -8.94 2.22 -8.70
C ALA A 156 -7.79 1.52 -9.45
N LEU A 157 -7.92 0.21 -9.69
CA LEU A 157 -6.96 -0.55 -10.47
C LEU A 157 -6.91 -0.10 -11.94
N TYR A 158 -8.07 0.15 -12.56
CA TYR A 158 -8.16 0.67 -13.92
C TYR A 158 -7.45 2.01 -14.08
N LEU A 159 -7.61 2.94 -13.12
CA LEU A 159 -6.94 4.23 -13.14
C LEU A 159 -5.42 4.09 -13.12
N ILE A 160 -4.88 3.13 -12.34
CA ILE A 160 -3.44 2.85 -12.33
C ILE A 160 -2.94 2.41 -13.72
N TYR A 161 -3.72 1.61 -14.45
CA TYR A 161 -3.35 1.17 -15.80
C TYR A 161 -3.50 2.24 -16.85
N ASP A 162 -4.55 3.05 -16.77
CA ASP A 162 -4.74 4.18 -17.68
C ASP A 162 -3.57 5.18 -17.54
N ASP A 163 -3.19 5.53 -16.32
CA ASP A 163 -2.04 6.40 -16.06
C ASP A 163 -0.74 5.81 -16.63
N ARG A 164 -0.51 4.51 -16.44
CA ARG A 164 0.66 3.82 -17.01
C ARG A 164 0.66 3.87 -18.54
N ASN A 165 -0.48 3.65 -19.17
CA ASN A 165 -0.61 3.64 -20.63
C ASN A 165 -0.38 5.03 -21.22
N LYS A 166 -0.83 6.08 -20.53
CA LYS A 166 -0.54 7.48 -20.89
C LYS A 166 0.95 7.78 -20.83
N VAL A 167 1.62 7.43 -19.73
CA VAL A 167 3.08 7.61 -19.59
C VAL A 167 3.85 6.91 -20.71
N LYS A 168 3.46 5.68 -21.07
CA LYS A 168 4.07 4.97 -22.21
C LYS A 168 3.84 5.67 -23.54
N ALA A 169 2.63 6.18 -23.79
CA ALA A 169 2.31 6.89 -25.02
C ALA A 169 3.13 8.19 -25.16
N ASP A 170 3.26 8.95 -24.07
CA ASP A 170 4.04 10.19 -24.04
C ASP A 170 5.54 9.92 -24.26
N GLN A 171 6.07 8.82 -23.73
CA GLN A 171 7.46 8.41 -23.97
C GLN A 171 7.72 8.01 -25.43
N ILE A 172 6.72 7.48 -26.13
CA ILE A 172 6.85 7.11 -27.55
C ILE A 172 6.78 8.34 -28.45
N GLN A 173 5.98 9.36 -28.10
CA GLN A 173 5.85 10.58 -28.90
C GLN A 173 7.04 11.55 -28.77
N ASN A 174 7.84 11.42 -27.70
CA ASN A 174 9.00 12.28 -27.43
C ASN A 174 10.35 11.64 -27.78
N ASN A 175 10.36 10.48 -28.45
CA ASN A 175 11.54 9.81 -29.00
C ASN A 175 11.49 9.78 -30.53
#